data_AF-A0A6A3DWD0-F1
#
_entry.id   AF-A0A6A3DWD0-F1
#
_cell.length_a   1.000
_cell.length_b   1.000
_cell.length_c   1.000
_cell.angle_alpha   90.00
_cell.angle_beta   90.00
_cell.angle_gamma   90.00
#
_symmetry.space_group_name_H-M   'P 1'
#
loop_
_entity.id
_entity.type
_entity.pdbx_description
1 polymer ?
#
loop_
_entity_poly.entity_id
_entity_poly.type
_entity_poly.pdbx_seq_one_letter_code
_entity_poly.pdbx_strand_id
1 'polypeptide(L)'
;MNSSTAPPRRKLTKERLEKSAERNTIPGSKPDTNSANVTRLHRIRVCLSPEGGTVLLEGVLSVPLCADSGATWNSMSERVYGKLVAMCPGVASVELEKPIVCTTVGGDLEVTRAVNVHITLRAAAGPVSIGSPVKCLIVPGDLEESLLGKEMLVSIGIDVDRELEMLAFQGQQEDSEESDEPEVSSTPEMELWWRKLSSAGFRLTI
;
A
#
# COMPACT_ATOMS: atom_id res chain seq x y z
N MET A 1 -54.13 -31.84 -20.94
CA MET A 1 -52.90 -32.08 -21.74
C MET A 1 -52.05 -30.82 -21.58
N ASN A 2 -51.20 -30.71 -20.54
CA ASN A 2 -49.80 -31.19 -20.45
C ASN A 2 -49.03 -30.89 -21.76
N SER A 3 -47.88 -30.21 -21.76
CA SER A 3 -46.77 -30.29 -20.80
C SER A 3 -45.82 -29.08 -20.86
N SER A 4 -45.31 -28.72 -19.67
CA SER A 4 -44.11 -27.93 -19.38
C SER A 4 -42.83 -28.69 -19.71
N THR A 5 -41.80 -28.00 -20.23
CA THR A 5 -40.40 -28.46 -20.11
C THR A 5 -39.43 -27.27 -20.06
N ALA A 6 -38.79 -27.09 -18.91
CA ALA A 6 -37.64 -26.21 -18.69
C ALA A 6 -36.32 -26.87 -19.17
N PRO A 7 -35.28 -26.11 -19.56
CA PRO A 7 -33.98 -26.68 -19.92
C PRO A 7 -33.12 -27.02 -18.67
N PRO A 8 -32.18 -27.97 -18.79
CA PRO A 8 -31.57 -28.64 -17.64
C PRO A 8 -30.40 -27.85 -16.99
N ARG A 9 -30.39 -27.87 -15.66
CA ARG A 9 -29.22 -27.54 -14.81
C ARG A 9 -28.10 -28.57 -15.01
N ARG A 10 -26.96 -28.16 -15.56
CA ARG A 10 -25.72 -28.97 -15.53
C ARG A 10 -24.95 -28.66 -14.25
N LYS A 11 -24.89 -29.66 -13.36
CA LYS A 11 -24.00 -29.71 -12.19
C LYS A 11 -22.56 -29.84 -12.72
N LEU A 12 -21.68 -28.89 -12.40
CA LEU A 12 -20.24 -29.03 -12.62
C LEU A 12 -19.61 -29.62 -11.36
N THR A 13 -19.08 -30.83 -11.54
CA THR A 13 -18.46 -31.69 -10.54
C THR A 13 -17.08 -31.17 -10.11
N LYS A 14 -16.74 -31.48 -8.86
CA LYS A 14 -15.62 -30.99 -8.04
C LYS A 14 -14.21 -31.46 -8.46
N GLU A 15 -13.97 -31.87 -9.70
CA GLU A 15 -12.76 -32.62 -10.10
C GLU A 15 -11.92 -31.96 -11.22
N ARG A 16 -11.86 -30.63 -11.27
CA ARG A 16 -11.00 -29.92 -12.23
C ARG A 16 -10.01 -28.93 -11.62
N LEU A 17 -9.74 -29.08 -10.33
CA LEU A 17 -8.79 -28.27 -9.57
C LEU A 17 -7.56 -29.10 -9.15
N GLU A 18 -6.97 -29.91 -10.04
CA GLU A 18 -5.74 -30.65 -9.69
C GLU A 18 -4.87 -31.12 -10.87
N LYS A 19 -5.04 -30.56 -12.08
CA LYS A 19 -4.24 -30.96 -13.27
C LYS A 19 -3.55 -29.79 -13.98
N SER A 20 -2.79 -29.01 -13.24
CA SER A 20 -1.80 -28.08 -13.83
C SER A 20 -0.40 -28.18 -13.21
N ALA A 21 -0.22 -29.05 -12.20
CA ALA A 21 1.11 -29.49 -11.83
C ALA A 21 1.55 -30.59 -12.80
N GLU A 22 2.80 -30.52 -13.26
CA GLU A 22 3.49 -31.56 -14.03
C GLU A 22 3.11 -31.69 -15.51
N ARG A 23 3.82 -30.94 -16.34
CA ARG A 23 4.59 -31.50 -17.46
C ARG A 23 5.44 -30.42 -18.10
N ASN A 24 6.74 -30.50 -17.86
CA ASN A 24 7.77 -30.11 -18.82
C ASN A 24 9.05 -30.88 -18.44
N THR A 25 9.04 -32.17 -18.75
CA THR A 25 10.23 -33.02 -18.70
C THR A 25 10.82 -33.07 -20.09
N ILE A 26 12.04 -32.53 -20.25
CA ILE A 26 12.92 -32.87 -21.38
C ILE A 26 14.05 -33.74 -20.80
N PRO A 27 14.29 -34.96 -21.31
CA PRO A 27 15.32 -35.84 -20.78
C PRO A 27 16.68 -35.57 -21.45
N GLY A 28 17.73 -35.49 -20.64
CA GLY A 28 19.10 -35.83 -21.04
C GLY A 28 20.06 -34.67 -21.30
N SER A 29 20.77 -34.23 -20.26
CA SER A 29 22.24 -34.13 -20.22
C SER A 29 22.66 -33.55 -18.87
N LYS A 30 23.47 -34.29 -18.11
CA LYS A 30 24.35 -33.66 -17.10
C LYS A 30 25.51 -33.04 -17.88
N PRO A 31 25.87 -31.79 -17.60
CA PRO A 31 27.06 -31.60 -16.77
C PRO A 31 26.91 -30.46 -15.75
N ASP A 32 27.65 -30.61 -14.66
CA ASP A 32 27.79 -29.68 -13.55
C ASP A 32 28.38 -28.34 -14.01
N THR A 33 27.77 -27.20 -13.65
CA THR A 33 28.48 -25.95 -13.28
C THR A 33 27.52 -24.85 -12.78
N ASN A 34 27.84 -24.35 -11.58
CA ASN A 34 27.50 -23.08 -10.94
C ASN A 34 26.12 -22.43 -11.18
N SER A 35 25.29 -22.58 -10.14
CA SER A 35 23.99 -21.95 -9.88
C SER A 35 23.90 -20.49 -10.34
N ALA A 36 23.13 -20.28 -11.42
CA ALA A 36 22.55 -18.98 -11.72
C ALA A 36 21.59 -18.62 -10.58
N ASN A 37 21.94 -17.60 -9.78
CA ASN A 37 21.07 -17.01 -8.79
C ASN A 37 19.84 -16.43 -9.49
N VAL A 38 18.75 -17.19 -9.53
CA VAL A 38 17.44 -16.67 -9.92
C VAL A 38 16.93 -15.84 -8.75
N THR A 39 17.23 -14.53 -8.78
CA THR A 39 16.65 -13.58 -7.84
C THR A 39 15.14 -13.55 -8.07
N ARG A 40 14.37 -14.13 -7.15
CA ARG A 40 12.91 -13.99 -7.14
C ARG A 40 12.59 -12.51 -6.90
N LEU A 41 11.82 -11.91 -7.80
CA LEU A 41 11.22 -10.60 -7.57
C LEU A 41 10.24 -10.72 -6.40
N HIS A 42 10.66 -10.26 -5.23
CA HIS A 42 9.78 -10.16 -4.07
C HIS A 42 8.87 -8.94 -4.28
N ARG A 43 7.55 -9.13 -4.15
CA ARG A 43 6.61 -7.99 -4.06
C ARG A 43 7.03 -7.14 -2.87
N ILE A 44 6.95 -5.82 -2.99
CA ILE A 44 7.30 -4.86 -1.91
C ILE A 44 6.61 -5.21 -0.59
N ARG A 45 5.37 -5.74 -0.62
CA ARG A 45 4.64 -6.20 0.58
C ARG A 45 5.37 -7.30 1.37
N VAL A 46 6.26 -8.08 0.74
CA VAL A 46 7.12 -9.08 1.40
C VAL A 46 8.28 -8.41 2.17
N CYS A 47 8.65 -7.19 1.78
CA CYS A 47 9.70 -6.39 2.41
C CYS A 47 9.18 -5.44 3.49
N LEU A 48 7.87 -5.26 3.59
CA LEU A 48 7.22 -4.46 4.64
C LEU A 48 6.91 -5.34 5.85
N SER A 49 6.75 -4.74 7.04
CA SER A 49 6.41 -5.47 8.26
C SER A 49 5.22 -6.41 8.00
N PRO A 50 5.30 -7.70 8.41
CA PRO A 50 4.19 -8.65 8.23
C PRO A 50 2.92 -8.21 8.97
N GLU A 51 3.05 -7.30 9.95
CA GLU A 51 1.94 -6.75 10.72
C GLU A 51 1.13 -5.70 9.92
N GLY A 52 1.67 -5.18 8.82
CA GLY A 52 1.02 -4.18 7.98
C GLY A 52 0.69 -2.87 8.72
N GLY A 53 0.23 -1.87 7.96
CA GLY A 53 -0.40 -0.69 8.58
C GLY A 53 -1.81 -1.03 9.06
N THR A 54 -2.34 -0.26 10.01
CA THR A 54 -3.77 -0.31 10.35
C THR A 54 -4.39 1.08 10.30
N VAL A 55 -5.69 1.11 10.03
CA VAL A 55 -6.51 2.30 10.07
C VAL A 55 -7.62 2.14 11.10
N LEU A 56 -7.82 3.18 11.90
CA LEU A 56 -8.88 3.30 12.89
C LEU A 56 -10.02 4.14 12.30
N LEU A 57 -11.17 3.50 12.07
CA LEU A 57 -12.38 4.10 11.53
C LEU A 57 -13.26 4.61 12.68
N GLU A 58 -13.64 5.89 12.62
CA GLU A 58 -14.48 6.58 13.63
C GLU A 58 -13.98 6.42 15.07
N GLY A 59 -12.67 6.19 15.26
CA GLY A 59 -12.10 5.95 16.58
C GLY A 59 -12.46 4.59 17.21
N VAL A 60 -13.27 3.75 16.56
CA VAL A 60 -13.85 2.53 17.18
C VAL A 60 -13.38 1.23 16.54
N LEU A 61 -13.15 1.20 15.23
CA LEU A 61 -12.85 -0.05 14.51
C LEU A 61 -11.47 0.02 13.86
N SER A 62 -10.53 -0.80 14.33
CA SER A 62 -9.20 -0.94 13.74
C SER A 62 -9.21 -2.05 12.70
N VAL A 63 -8.81 -1.75 11.46
CA VAL A 63 -8.69 -2.73 10.37
C VAL A 63 -7.32 -2.63 9.69
N PRO A 64 -6.82 -3.72 9.10
CA PRO A 64 -5.67 -3.68 8.19
C PRO A 64 -5.82 -2.62 7.11
N LEU A 65 -4.73 -1.91 6.84
CA LEU A 65 -4.64 -0.90 5.81
C LEU A 65 -3.99 -1.47 4.56
N CYS A 66 -4.67 -1.28 3.42
CA CYS A 66 -4.08 -1.38 2.10
C CYS A 66 -3.88 0.03 1.55
N ALA A 67 -2.65 0.55 1.56
CA ALA A 67 -2.30 1.77 0.86
C ALA A 67 -2.06 1.45 -0.62
N ASP A 68 -2.87 2.00 -1.52
CA ASP A 68 -2.84 1.68 -2.94
C ASP A 68 -2.88 2.96 -3.80
N SER A 69 -1.71 3.39 -4.28
CA SER A 69 -1.59 4.53 -5.20
C SER A 69 -2.18 4.25 -6.59
N GLY A 70 -2.45 2.98 -6.93
CA GLY A 70 -3.15 2.61 -8.16
C GLY A 70 -4.67 2.77 -8.06
N ALA A 71 -5.21 2.92 -6.85
CA ALA A 71 -6.65 3.06 -6.64
C ALA A 71 -7.09 4.52 -6.70
N THR A 72 -8.12 4.79 -7.50
CA THR A 72 -8.76 6.11 -7.60
C THR A 72 -9.58 6.46 -6.35
N TRP A 73 -10.16 5.46 -5.70
CA TRP A 73 -11.11 5.64 -4.59
C TRP A 73 -10.63 4.92 -3.34
N ASN A 74 -10.93 5.51 -2.18
CA ASN A 74 -10.89 4.78 -0.92
C ASN A 74 -12.07 3.79 -0.89
N SER A 75 -11.86 2.64 -0.28
CA SER A 75 -12.93 1.64 -0.17
C SER A 75 -12.79 0.75 1.06
N MET A 76 -13.91 0.17 1.45
CA MET A 76 -13.97 -0.90 2.44
C MET A 76 -15.02 -1.92 2.00
N SER A 77 -14.90 -3.16 2.46
CA SER A 77 -15.90 -4.18 2.16
C SER A 77 -17.20 -3.96 2.93
N GLU A 78 -18.29 -4.56 2.44
CA GLU A 78 -19.54 -4.67 3.19
C GLU A 78 -19.34 -5.31 4.57
N ARG A 79 -18.42 -6.27 4.71
CA ARG A 79 -18.09 -6.87 6.00
C ARG A 79 -17.48 -5.85 6.97
N VAL A 80 -16.51 -5.04 6.51
CA VAL A 80 -15.90 -3.99 7.34
C VAL A 80 -16.95 -2.94 7.71
N TYR A 81 -17.77 -2.50 6.76
CA TYR A 81 -18.86 -1.56 7.02
C TYR A 81 -19.86 -2.11 8.04
N GLY A 82 -20.27 -3.38 7.93
CA GLY A 82 -21.18 -4.02 8.88
C GLY A 82 -20.62 -4.07 10.31
N LYS A 83 -19.32 -4.38 10.47
CA LYS A 83 -18.63 -4.30 11.76
C LYS A 83 -18.61 -2.87 12.30
N LEU A 84 -18.36 -1.88 11.44
CA LEU A 84 -18.30 -0.48 11.83
C LEU A 84 -19.66 0.00 12.35
N VAL A 85 -20.75 -0.29 11.64
CA VAL A 85 -22.11 0.07 12.07
C VAL A 85 -22.49 -0.60 13.38
N ALA A 86 -22.07 -1.85 13.59
CA ALA A 86 -22.32 -2.56 14.86
C ALA A 86 -21.63 -1.88 16.05
N MET A 87 -20.46 -1.26 15.84
CA MET A 87 -19.72 -0.55 16.90
C MET A 87 -20.08 0.93 17.01
N CYS A 88 -20.48 1.57 15.91
CA CYS A 88 -20.90 2.96 15.84
C CYS A 88 -22.18 3.10 15.00
N PRO A 89 -23.37 2.93 15.61
CA PRO A 89 -24.65 2.97 14.91
C PRO A 89 -24.98 4.31 14.23
N GLY A 90 -24.26 5.39 14.57
CA GLY A 90 -24.40 6.69 13.92
C GLY A 90 -23.80 6.76 12.51
N VAL A 91 -22.98 5.78 12.13
CA VAL A 91 -22.39 5.71 10.80
C VAL A 91 -23.42 5.23 9.78
N ALA A 92 -23.84 6.11 8.88
CA ALA A 92 -24.79 5.80 7.82
C ALA A 92 -24.11 5.82 6.45
N SER A 93 -24.45 4.82 5.62
CA SER A 93 -24.10 4.85 4.20
C SER A 93 -24.99 5.83 3.44
N VAL A 94 -24.47 6.37 2.35
CA VAL A 94 -25.19 7.20 1.39
C VAL A 94 -25.24 6.46 0.05
N GLU A 95 -26.42 6.44 -0.58
CA GLU A 95 -26.56 5.99 -1.97
C GLU A 95 -25.90 7.00 -2.91
N LEU A 96 -25.13 6.51 -3.86
CA LEU A 96 -24.50 7.32 -4.88
C LEU A 96 -25.55 7.73 -5.93
N GLU A 97 -25.48 8.97 -6.40
CA GLU A 97 -26.38 9.46 -7.45
C GLU A 97 -26.31 8.61 -8.72
N LYS A 98 -25.10 8.12 -9.04
CA LYS A 98 -24.84 7.17 -10.11
C LYS A 98 -23.92 6.07 -9.60
N PRO A 99 -24.14 4.81 -10.00
CA PRO A 99 -23.21 3.74 -9.71
C PRO A 99 -21.82 4.05 -10.27
N ILE A 100 -20.79 3.71 -9.50
CA ILE A 100 -19.38 3.81 -9.92
C ILE A 100 -18.94 2.42 -10.36
N VAL A 101 -18.45 2.29 -11.59
CA VAL A 101 -17.84 1.05 -12.07
C VAL A 101 -16.36 1.06 -11.70
N CYS A 102 -15.96 0.15 -10.82
CA CYS A 102 -14.59 -0.07 -10.39
C CYS A 102 -13.99 -1.24 -11.19
N THR A 103 -12.93 -0.98 -11.96
CA THR A 103 -12.16 -2.05 -12.61
C THR A 103 -11.20 -2.66 -11.61
N THR A 104 -11.41 -3.94 -11.29
CA THR A 104 -10.55 -4.69 -10.37
C THR A 104 -9.79 -5.79 -11.12
N VAL A 105 -8.81 -6.40 -10.45
CA VAL A 105 -8.10 -7.58 -11.00
C VAL A 105 -9.08 -8.75 -11.26
N GLY A 106 -10.19 -8.82 -10.52
CA GLY A 106 -11.23 -9.84 -10.68
C GLY A 106 -12.29 -9.51 -11.73
N GLY A 107 -12.18 -8.37 -12.42
CA GLY A 107 -13.18 -7.83 -13.34
C GLY A 107 -13.84 -6.56 -12.82
N ASP A 108 -14.75 -6.02 -13.63
CA ASP A 108 -15.48 -4.80 -13.31
C ASP A 108 -16.56 -5.06 -12.26
N LEU A 109 -16.69 -4.12 -11.33
CA LEU A 109 -17.62 -4.17 -10.22
C LEU A 109 -18.36 -2.84 -10.11
N GLU A 110 -19.68 -2.90 -10.08
CA GLU A 110 -20.52 -1.73 -9.88
C GLU A 110 -20.76 -1.49 -8.38
N VAL A 111 -20.47 -0.27 -7.91
CA VAL A 111 -20.64 0.16 -6.53
C VAL A 111 -21.66 1.28 -6.46
N THR A 112 -22.70 1.11 -5.64
CA THR A 112 -23.81 2.06 -5.52
C THR A 112 -23.80 2.82 -4.20
N ARG A 113 -23.00 2.41 -3.21
CA ARG A 113 -23.01 2.98 -1.86
C ARG A 113 -21.64 3.46 -1.43
N ALA A 114 -21.64 4.50 -0.61
CA ALA A 114 -20.45 5.01 0.06
C ALA A 114 -20.75 5.35 1.51
N VAL A 115 -19.71 5.57 2.30
CA VAL A 115 -19.78 6.06 3.67
C VAL A 115 -18.76 7.18 3.84
N ASN A 116 -19.09 8.21 4.62
CA ASN A 116 -18.12 9.24 5.01
C ASN A 116 -17.68 8.93 6.44
N VAL A 117 -16.38 8.68 6.64
CA VAL A 117 -15.85 8.27 7.94
C VAL A 117 -14.59 9.04 8.33
N HIS A 118 -14.43 9.36 9.61
CA HIS A 118 -13.15 9.82 10.15
C HIS A 118 -12.14 8.68 10.17
N ILE A 119 -10.94 8.99 9.71
CA ILE A 119 -9.86 8.03 9.53
C ILE A 119 -8.69 8.46 10.39
N THR A 120 -8.15 7.54 11.19
CA THR A 120 -6.88 7.72 11.90
C THR A 120 -5.91 6.61 11.53
N LEU A 121 -4.79 6.97 10.92
CA LEU A 121 -3.72 6.04 10.60
C LEU A 121 -2.84 5.84 11.84
N ARG A 122 -2.51 4.59 12.16
CA ARG A 122 -1.50 4.30 13.18
C ARG A 122 -0.13 4.28 12.52
N ALA A 123 0.62 5.37 12.64
CA ALA A 123 1.99 5.46 12.16
C ALA A 123 3.00 5.34 13.32
N ALA A 124 4.24 4.98 13.00
CA ALA A 124 5.31 4.82 13.99
C ALA A 124 5.63 6.14 14.73
N ALA A 125 5.48 7.28 14.04
CA ALA A 125 5.65 8.61 14.63
C ALA A 125 4.45 9.08 15.47
N GLY A 126 3.41 8.25 15.59
CA GLY A 126 2.15 8.58 16.26
C GLY A 126 0.93 8.47 15.35
N PRO A 127 -0.28 8.62 15.91
CA PRO A 127 -1.50 8.59 15.12
C PRO A 127 -1.62 9.82 14.20
N VAL A 128 -2.09 9.61 12.97
CA VAL A 128 -2.38 10.68 12.01
C VAL A 128 -3.87 10.66 11.71
N SER A 129 -4.60 11.64 12.23
CA SER A 129 -6.06 11.77 12.01
C SER A 129 -6.35 12.70 10.84
N ILE A 130 -7.19 12.25 9.92
CA ILE A 130 -7.68 13.09 8.81
C ILE A 130 -8.76 14.01 9.38
N GLY A 131 -8.57 15.32 9.19
CA GLY A 131 -9.40 16.35 9.82
C GLY A 131 -10.86 16.39 9.33
N SER A 132 -11.14 15.88 8.14
CA SER A 132 -12.48 15.79 7.56
C SER A 132 -12.89 14.34 7.31
N PRO A 133 -14.20 14.00 7.37
CA PRO A 133 -14.68 12.69 6.95
C PRO A 133 -14.23 12.34 5.53
N VAL A 134 -13.68 11.15 5.39
CA VAL A 134 -13.21 10.60 4.12
C VAL A 134 -14.32 9.77 3.50
N LYS A 135 -14.63 10.03 2.24
CA LYS A 135 -15.55 9.20 1.46
C LYS A 135 -14.89 7.88 1.09
N CYS A 136 -15.51 6.77 1.50
CA CYS A 136 -15.11 5.41 1.19
C CYS A 136 -16.25 4.68 0.46
N LEU A 137 -15.94 4.07 -0.68
CA LEU A 137 -16.89 3.20 -1.37
C LEU A 137 -17.12 1.92 -0.55
N ILE A 138 -18.37 1.47 -0.49
CA ILE A 138 -18.73 0.19 0.15
C ILE A 138 -18.78 -0.87 -0.94
N VAL A 139 -17.73 -1.69 -0.98
CA VAL A 139 -17.52 -2.69 -2.02
C VAL A 139 -18.12 -4.03 -1.58
N PRO A 140 -18.89 -4.72 -2.44
CA PRO A 140 -19.36 -6.08 -2.16
C PRO A 140 -18.21 -7.04 -1.82
N GLY A 141 -18.39 -7.85 -0.79
CA GLY A 141 -17.41 -8.88 -0.41
C GLY A 141 -17.09 -8.91 1.08
N ASP A 142 -16.15 -9.78 1.43
CA ASP A 142 -15.86 -10.18 2.79
C ASP A 142 -14.43 -9.87 3.24
N LEU A 143 -13.68 -9.14 2.43
CA LEU A 143 -12.32 -8.74 2.71
C LEU A 143 -12.23 -7.87 3.96
N GLU A 144 -11.38 -8.24 4.91
CA GLU A 144 -11.23 -7.55 6.19
C GLU A 144 -10.10 -6.50 6.17
N GLU A 145 -10.04 -5.68 5.12
CA GLU A 145 -9.10 -4.56 5.03
C GLU A 145 -9.80 -3.30 4.50
N SER A 146 -9.22 -2.15 4.81
CA SER A 146 -9.63 -0.88 4.21
C SER A 146 -8.57 -0.43 3.22
N LEU A 147 -8.99 -0.03 2.04
CA LEU A 147 -8.13 0.49 0.99
C LEU A 147 -8.15 2.02 1.00
N LEU A 148 -6.97 2.62 0.91
CA LEU A 148 -6.78 4.05 0.77
C LEU A 148 -6.14 4.35 -0.57
N GLY A 149 -6.86 5.15 -1.37
CA GLY A 149 -6.49 5.48 -2.73
C GLY A 149 -5.49 6.63 -2.82
N LYS A 150 -5.03 6.87 -4.05
CA LYS A 150 -3.99 7.85 -4.38
C LYS A 150 -4.24 9.24 -3.79
N GLU A 151 -5.41 9.83 -4.01
CA GLU A 151 -5.71 11.18 -3.54
C GLU A 151 -5.58 11.32 -2.02
N MET A 152 -5.97 10.28 -1.27
CA MET A 152 -5.81 10.29 0.18
C MET A 152 -4.33 10.18 0.55
N LEU A 153 -3.59 9.27 -0.07
CA LEU A 153 -2.15 9.12 0.17
C LEU A 153 -1.38 10.42 -0.10
N VAL A 154 -1.68 11.09 -1.22
CA VAL A 154 -1.09 12.39 -1.57
C VAL A 154 -1.47 13.44 -0.52
N SER A 155 -2.71 13.46 -0.04
CA SER A 155 -3.17 14.42 0.97
C SER A 155 -2.44 14.33 2.32
N ILE A 156 -1.87 13.16 2.63
CA ILE A 156 -1.03 12.95 3.83
C ILE A 156 0.48 13.02 3.53
N GLY A 157 0.86 13.46 2.33
CA GLY A 157 2.24 13.66 1.90
C GLY A 157 2.93 12.42 1.33
N ILE A 158 2.18 11.36 1.01
CA ILE A 158 2.71 10.16 0.35
C ILE A 158 2.35 10.23 -1.13
N ASP A 159 3.29 10.71 -1.94
CA ASP A 159 3.15 10.79 -3.40
C ASP A 159 4.23 9.92 -4.06
N VAL A 160 3.89 8.65 -4.27
CA VAL A 160 4.80 7.66 -4.87
C VAL A 160 5.23 8.09 -6.27
N ASP A 161 4.36 8.72 -7.06
CA ASP A 161 4.71 9.12 -8.42
C ASP A 161 5.75 10.25 -8.40
N ARG A 162 5.58 11.23 -7.51
CA ARG A 162 6.55 12.31 -7.32
C ARG A 162 7.87 11.78 -6.78
N GLU A 163 7.84 10.87 -5.82
CA GLU A 163 9.03 10.23 -5.27
C GLU A 163 9.79 9.45 -6.36
N LEU A 164 9.08 8.70 -7.20
CA LEU A 164 9.67 7.98 -8.32
C LEU A 164 10.21 8.92 -9.40
N GLU A 165 9.53 10.03 -9.70
CA GLU A 165 10.01 11.05 -10.63
C GLU A 165 11.36 11.63 -10.17
N MET A 166 11.48 11.98 -8.89
CA MET A 166 12.74 12.47 -8.32
C MET A 166 13.86 11.43 -8.38
N LEU A 167 13.55 10.15 -8.20
CA LEU A 167 14.52 9.06 -8.32
C LEU A 167 14.95 8.79 -9.76
N ALA A 168 14.03 8.92 -10.72
CA ALA A 168 14.28 8.70 -12.14
C ALA A 168 15.05 9.87 -12.77
N PHE A 169 14.97 11.08 -12.20
CA PHE A 169 15.73 12.25 -12.63
C PHE A 169 17.19 12.16 -12.15
N GLN A 170 17.98 11.27 -12.76
CA GLN A 170 19.43 11.24 -12.67
C GLN A 170 20.02 11.48 -14.07
N GLY A 171 20.47 12.70 -14.35
CA GLY A 171 21.38 12.97 -15.49
C GLY A 171 20.90 13.94 -16.57
N GLN A 172 20.79 15.23 -16.23
CA GLN A 172 21.37 16.31 -17.04
C GLN A 172 22.13 17.25 -16.10
N GLN A 173 22.99 16.67 -15.27
CA GLN A 173 24.14 17.43 -14.80
C GLN A 173 25.17 17.23 -15.92
N GLU A 174 25.24 18.19 -16.83
CA GLU A 174 26.43 18.33 -17.66
C GLU A 174 27.60 18.35 -16.67
N ASP A 175 28.57 17.46 -16.87
CA ASP A 175 29.87 17.52 -16.23
C ASP A 175 30.53 18.84 -16.63
N SER A 176 30.10 19.94 -16.01
CA SER A 176 30.89 21.15 -15.91
C SER A 176 31.96 20.82 -14.89
N GLU A 177 33.04 20.23 -15.39
CA GLU A 177 34.31 20.19 -14.70
C GLU A 177 34.77 21.63 -14.40
N GLU A 178 34.28 22.20 -13.32
CA GLU A 178 34.94 23.30 -12.63
C GLU A 178 34.89 22.97 -11.13
N SER A 179 35.74 22.02 -10.76
CA SER A 179 36.09 21.74 -9.39
C SER A 179 36.89 22.92 -8.84
N ASP A 180 36.22 23.97 -8.40
CA ASP A 180 36.77 24.85 -7.39
C ASP A 180 36.87 24.04 -6.10
N GLU A 181 38.03 23.42 -5.87
CA GLU A 181 38.38 22.93 -4.54
C GLU A 181 38.28 24.11 -3.57
N PRO A 182 37.41 24.08 -2.54
CA PRO A 182 37.57 25.01 -1.45
C PRO A 182 38.88 24.62 -0.77
N GLU A 183 39.90 25.48 -0.89
CA GLU A 183 41.06 25.42 0.00
C GLU A 183 40.53 25.33 1.43
N VAL A 184 40.62 24.14 2.02
CA VAL A 184 40.45 23.96 3.45
C VAL A 184 41.66 24.65 4.06
N SER A 185 41.54 25.95 4.30
CA SER A 185 42.47 26.64 5.16
C SER A 185 42.32 25.99 6.52
N SER A 186 43.33 25.21 6.89
CA SER A 186 43.51 24.63 8.22
C SER A 186 43.64 25.78 9.22
N THR A 187 42.52 26.41 9.53
CA THR A 187 42.47 27.49 10.50
C THR A 187 42.57 26.87 11.89
N PRO A 188 43.49 27.33 12.75
CA PRO A 188 43.66 26.85 14.12
C PRO A 188 42.46 27.19 15.04
N GLU A 189 41.36 27.70 14.49
CA GLU A 189 40.17 28.13 15.23
C GLU A 189 39.34 26.95 15.74
N MET A 190 39.27 25.86 14.98
CA MET A 190 38.59 24.63 15.39
C MET A 190 39.28 23.95 16.59
N GLU A 191 40.62 23.94 16.62
CA GLU A 191 41.41 23.44 17.76
C GLU A 191 41.18 24.28 19.03
N LEU A 192 41.04 25.60 18.89
CA LEU A 192 40.70 26.48 20.02
C LEU A 192 39.29 26.20 20.56
N TRP A 193 38.35 25.91 19.68
CA TRP A 193 36.98 25.55 20.04
C TRP A 193 36.92 24.22 20.79
N TRP A 194 37.62 23.19 20.31
CA TRP A 194 37.72 21.90 21.00
C TRP A 194 38.39 22.00 22.37
N ARG A 195 39.42 22.83 22.50
CA ARG A 195 40.07 23.12 23.79
C ARG A 195 39.16 23.88 24.75
N LYS A 196 38.35 24.82 24.25
CA LYS A 196 37.34 25.54 25.06
C LYS A 196 36.25 24.60 25.56
N LEU A 197 35.72 23.71 24.72
CA LEU A 197 34.70 22.74 25.13
C LEU A 197 35.24 21.71 26.14
N SER A 198 36.48 21.25 25.94
CA SER A 198 37.16 20.36 26.90
C SER A 198 37.44 21.05 28.24
N SER A 199 37.81 22.34 28.23
CA SER A 199 38.02 23.15 29.44
C SER A 199 36.71 23.46 30.18
N ALA A 200 35.57 23.43 29.50
CA ALA A 200 34.25 23.70 30.07
C ALA A 200 33.59 22.43 30.68
N GLY A 201 34.28 21.28 30.69
CA GLY A 201 33.79 20.06 31.31
C GLY A 201 32.69 19.33 30.52
N PHE A 202 32.48 19.69 29.24
CA PHE A 202 31.56 18.96 28.38
C PHE A 202 32.17 17.60 28.00
N ARG A 203 31.55 16.52 28.48
CA ARG A 203 31.90 15.14 28.11
C ARG A 203 30.77 14.59 27.23
N LEU A 204 31.05 14.38 25.96
CA LEU A 204 30.16 13.63 25.08
C LEU A 204 30.39 12.14 25.36
N THR A 205 29.45 11.51 26.06
CA THR A 205 29.41 10.05 26.19
C THR A 205 28.64 9.51 24.99
N ILE A 206 29.32 8.76 24.13
CA ILE A 206 28.70 7.98 23.05
C ILE A 206 28.13 6.68 23.64
#